data_AF-A0A2Z3YNB5-F1
#
_entry.id   AF-A0A2Z3YNB5-F1
#
_cell.length_a   1.000
_cell.length_b   1.000
_cell.length_c   1.000
_cell.angle_alpha   90.00
_cell.angle_beta   90.00
_cell.angle_gamma   90.00
#
_symmetry.space_group_name_H-M   'P 1'
#
loop_
_entity.id
_entity.type
_entity.pdbx_description
1 polymer ?
#
loop_
_entity_poly.entity_id
_entity_poly.type
_entity_poly.pdbx_seq_one_letter_code
_entity_poly.pdbx_strand_id
1 'polypeptide(L)'
;MTDPWVEGWRQEAKENGWNVRDFVIHHTSRGNDTNGFVGSPATIAESLQRYVDTGIVAGFNISPYLTPVGLDDTVNRLVPELQDRGIYPADYAGTTLREHL
;
A
#
# COMPACT_ATOMS: atom_id res chain seq x y z
N MET A 1 12.06 -17.93 26.51
CA MET A 1 10.69 -17.90 25.99
C MET A 1 10.80 -17.48 24.54
N THR A 2 10.58 -18.40 23.60
CA THR A 2 10.60 -18.04 22.18
C THR A 2 9.36 -17.23 21.87
N ASP A 3 9.55 -16.12 21.15
CA ASP A 3 8.47 -15.25 20.71
C ASP A 3 7.49 -16.07 19.83
N PRO A 4 6.17 -16.09 20.13
CA PRO A 4 5.17 -16.81 19.33
C PRO A 4 5.24 -16.49 17.84
N TRP A 5 5.62 -15.27 17.46
CA TRP A 5 5.80 -14.85 16.08
C TRP A 5 6.96 -15.57 15.40
N VAL A 6 8.06 -15.79 16.13
CA VAL A 6 9.24 -16.50 15.61
C VAL A 6 8.93 -17.97 15.38
N GLU A 7 8.14 -18.61 16.24
CA GLU A 7 7.74 -20.01 16.02
C GLU A 7 6.79 -20.14 14.82
N GLY A 8 5.85 -19.22 14.66
CA GLY A 8 4.95 -19.17 13.49
C GLY A 8 5.72 -19.05 12.17
N TRP A 9 6.67 -18.11 12.10
CA TRP A 9 7.53 -17.93 10.92
C TRP A 9 8.40 -19.15 10.62
N ARG A 10 8.91 -19.83 11.65
CA ARG A 10 9.68 -21.07 11.47
C ARG A 10 8.82 -22.21 10.95
N GLN A 11 7.58 -22.30 11.40
CA GLN A 11 6.63 -23.31 10.94
C GLN A 11 6.26 -23.07 9.47
N GLU A 12 5.89 -21.83 9.12
CA GLU A 12 5.59 -21.42 7.74
C GLU A 12 6.75 -21.71 6.78
N ALA A 13 7.99 -21.36 7.17
CA ALA A 13 9.16 -21.62 6.35
C ALA A 13 9.40 -23.12 6.12
N LYS A 14 9.15 -23.96 7.14
CA LYS A 14 9.26 -25.42 7.01
C LYS A 14 8.20 -25.98 6.08
N GLU A 15 6.95 -25.52 6.19
CA GLU A 15 5.83 -25.97 5.37
C GLU A 15 6.03 -25.65 3.88
N ASN A 16 6.61 -24.48 3.59
CA ASN A 16 6.90 -24.05 2.22
C ASN A 16 8.28 -24.49 1.70
N GLY A 17 9.09 -25.19 2.53
CA GLY A 17 10.45 -25.61 2.17
C GLY A 17 11.41 -24.45 1.91
N TRP A 18 11.16 -23.28 2.49
CA TRP A 18 11.96 -22.07 2.29
C TRP A 18 13.22 -22.06 3.16
N ASN A 19 14.34 -21.67 2.56
CA ASN A 19 15.50 -21.26 3.32
C ASN A 19 15.33 -19.81 3.85
N VAL A 20 16.26 -19.33 4.68
CA VAL A 20 16.19 -17.98 5.27
C VAL A 20 16.08 -16.89 4.20
N ARG A 21 16.77 -17.04 3.07
CA ARG A 21 16.70 -16.07 1.96
C ARG A 21 15.31 -16.06 1.34
N ASP A 22 14.74 -17.23 1.05
CA ASP A 22 13.41 -17.32 0.43
C ASP A 22 12.33 -16.79 1.38
N PHE A 23 12.44 -17.10 2.68
CA PHE A 23 11.54 -16.55 3.71
C PHE A 23 11.63 -15.02 3.78
N VAL A 24 12.85 -14.46 3.82
CA VAL A 24 13.06 -13.01 3.84
C VAL A 24 12.55 -12.38 2.55
N ILE A 25 12.81 -12.96 1.38
CA ILE A 25 12.28 -12.48 0.10
C ILE A 25 10.75 -12.48 0.15
N HIS A 26 10.13 -13.56 0.62
CA HIS A 26 8.69 -13.65 0.71
C HIS A 26 8.09 -12.63 1.66
N HIS A 27 8.69 -12.32 2.82
CA HIS A 27 8.10 -11.41 3.83
C HIS A 27 8.50 -9.94 3.69
N THR A 28 9.66 -9.65 3.07
CA THR A 28 10.23 -8.30 3.04
C THR A 28 10.36 -7.70 1.66
N SER A 29 10.21 -8.50 0.60
CA SER A 29 10.25 -7.94 -0.76
C SER A 29 9.03 -7.06 -0.98
N ARG A 30 9.27 -5.83 -1.43
CA ARG A 30 8.23 -4.86 -1.81
C ARG A 30 7.50 -5.45 -3.03
N GLY A 31 6.43 -6.20 -2.80
CA GLY A 31 5.72 -6.95 -3.84
C GLY A 31 5.17 -8.31 -3.42
N ASN A 32 5.40 -8.74 -2.18
CA ASN A 32 4.61 -9.82 -1.61
C ASN A 32 3.15 -9.39 -1.40
N ASP A 33 2.28 -10.38 -1.45
CA ASP A 33 0.83 -10.37 -1.27
C ASP A 33 0.38 -9.82 0.11
N THR A 34 1.31 -9.52 1.00
CA THR A 34 1.03 -9.04 2.36
C THR A 34 1.26 -7.54 2.57
N ASN A 35 1.96 -6.82 1.68
CA ASN A 35 2.40 -5.43 1.97
C ASN A 35 2.05 -4.35 0.93
N GLY A 36 1.21 -4.62 -0.08
CA GLY A 36 0.87 -3.60 -1.10
C GLY A 36 -0.46 -3.80 -1.81
N PHE A 37 -1.01 -2.71 -2.36
CA PHE A 37 -2.20 -2.75 -3.23
C PHE A 37 -1.80 -3.22 -4.62
N VAL A 38 -2.33 -4.35 -5.07
CA VAL A 38 -2.13 -4.89 -6.42
C VAL A 38 -3.49 -5.02 -7.10
N GLY A 39 -3.66 -4.34 -8.23
CA GLY A 39 -4.92 -4.38 -8.97
C GLY A 39 -5.05 -3.27 -10.01
N SER A 40 -6.24 -3.16 -10.59
CA SER A 40 -6.59 -2.03 -11.46
C SER A 40 -6.77 -0.74 -10.64
N PRO A 41 -6.66 0.45 -11.26
CA PRO A 41 -6.96 1.72 -10.59
C PRO A 41 -8.32 1.71 -9.87
N ALA A 42 -9.36 1.17 -10.51
CA ALA A 42 -10.69 1.05 -9.93
C ALA A 42 -10.71 0.14 -8.68
N THR A 43 -10.08 -1.03 -8.74
CA THR A 43 -10.00 -1.98 -7.60
C THR A 43 -9.23 -1.39 -6.42
N ILE A 44 -8.15 -0.65 -6.71
CA ILE A 44 -7.38 0.04 -5.67
C ILE A 44 -8.22 1.17 -5.08
N ALA A 45 -8.88 1.99 -5.90
CA ALA A 45 -9.75 3.07 -5.45
C ALA A 45 -10.91 2.58 -4.57
N GLU A 46 -11.52 1.43 -4.90
CA GLU A 46 -12.53 0.78 -4.03
C GLU A 46 -11.95 0.37 -2.67
N SER A 47 -10.71 -0.08 -2.65
CA SER A 47 -10.03 -0.43 -1.40
C SER A 47 -9.75 0.81 -0.56
N LEU A 48 -9.28 1.89 -1.17
CA LEU A 48 -9.02 3.17 -0.50
C LEU A 48 -10.31 3.83 0.01
N GLN A 49 -11.39 3.79 -0.77
CA GLN A 49 -12.72 4.26 -0.36
C GLN A 49 -13.16 3.59 0.95
N ARG A 50 -13.01 2.27 1.07
CA ARG A 50 -13.37 1.53 2.28
C ARG A 50 -12.63 2.03 3.52
N TYR A 51 -11.35 2.40 3.37
CA TYR A 51 -10.56 2.98 4.46
C TYR A 51 -11.02 4.38 4.84
N VAL A 52 -11.41 5.20 3.85
CA VAL A 52 -12.00 6.53 4.08
C VAL A 52 -13.36 6.39 4.79
N ASP A 53 -14.23 5.50 4.33
CA ASP A 53 -15.58 5.28 4.89
C ASP A 53 -15.54 4.83 6.36
N THR A 54 -14.51 4.08 6.72
CA THR A 54 -14.32 3.61 8.11
C THR A 54 -13.66 4.65 9.00
N GLY A 55 -13.09 5.72 8.45
CA GLY A 55 -12.43 6.79 9.20
C GLY A 55 -11.17 6.37 9.95
N ILE A 56 -10.60 5.19 9.64
CA ILE A 56 -9.46 4.63 10.37
C ILE A 56 -8.11 5.21 9.91
N VAL A 57 -8.08 5.91 8.78
CA VAL A 57 -6.88 6.58 8.26
C VAL A 57 -7.23 7.98 7.78
N ALA A 58 -6.31 8.93 7.98
CA ALA A 58 -6.41 10.30 7.44
C ALA A 58 -5.74 10.43 6.05
N GLY A 59 -4.96 9.43 5.64
CA GLY A 59 -4.23 9.44 4.38
C GLY A 59 -3.25 8.27 4.26
N PHE A 60 -2.55 8.20 3.14
CA PHE A 60 -1.64 7.11 2.82
C PHE A 60 -0.25 7.63 2.46
N ASN A 61 0.78 6.91 2.92
CA ASN A 61 2.15 7.10 2.43
C ASN A 61 2.36 6.19 1.21
N ILE A 62 2.58 6.78 0.03
CA ILE A 62 2.81 6.05 -1.21
C ILE A 62 4.32 5.95 -1.45
N SER A 63 4.84 4.72 -1.49
CA SER A 63 6.23 4.44 -1.84
C SER A 63 6.30 3.79 -3.21
N PRO A 64 6.84 4.45 -4.25
CA PRO A 64 6.94 3.85 -5.57
C PRO A 64 7.96 2.70 -5.57
N TYR A 65 7.69 1.68 -6.39
CA TYR A 65 8.63 0.57 -6.59
C TYR A 65 9.82 0.95 -7.51
N LEU A 66 9.60 1.91 -8.41
CA LEU A 66 10.60 2.42 -9.35
C LEU A 66 10.76 3.93 -9.18
N THR A 67 11.99 4.43 -9.24
CA THR A 67 12.28 5.87 -9.22
C THR A 67 13.09 6.22 -10.47
N PRO A 68 12.70 7.25 -11.24
CA PRO A 68 11.68 8.27 -10.94
C PRO A 68 10.24 7.94 -11.38
N VAL A 69 10.02 6.91 -12.20
CA VAL A 69 8.76 6.70 -12.95
C VAL A 69 7.64 6.00 -12.17
N GLY A 70 7.89 5.48 -10.97
CA GLY A 70 6.94 4.60 -10.27
C GLY A 70 5.72 5.31 -9.66
N LEU A 71 5.55 6.61 -9.89
CA LEU A 71 4.36 7.36 -9.51
C LEU A 71 3.46 7.69 -10.71
N ASP A 72 3.89 7.43 -11.95
CA ASP A 72 3.14 7.83 -13.14
C ASP A 72 1.77 7.15 -13.22
N ASP A 73 1.69 5.85 -12.94
CA ASP A 73 0.40 5.14 -12.89
C ASP A 73 -0.50 5.67 -11.76
N THR A 74 0.09 5.98 -10.60
CA THR A 74 -0.66 6.55 -9.46
C THR A 74 -1.26 7.90 -9.84
N VAL A 75 -0.46 8.81 -10.37
CA VAL A 75 -0.88 10.18 -10.71
C VAL A 75 -1.82 10.19 -11.92
N ASN A 76 -1.49 9.46 -12.97
CA ASN A 76 -2.21 9.56 -14.24
C ASN A 76 -3.45 8.66 -14.32
N ARG A 77 -3.57 7.65 -13.43
CA ARG A 77 -4.66 6.66 -13.51
C ARG A 77 -5.42 6.48 -12.21
N LEU A 78 -4.74 6.42 -11.06
CA LEU A 78 -5.42 6.24 -9.78
C LEU A 78 -6.02 7.55 -9.25
N VAL A 79 -5.29 8.67 -9.28
CA VAL A 79 -5.79 9.96 -8.78
C VAL A 79 -7.11 10.38 -9.46
N PRO A 80 -7.27 10.28 -10.80
CA PRO A 80 -8.56 10.57 -11.44
C PRO A 80 -9.72 9.72 -10.91
N GLU A 81 -9.51 8.42 -10.71
CA GLU A 81 -10.52 7.53 -10.14
C GLU A 81 -10.93 7.93 -8.72
N LEU A 82 -9.97 8.40 -7.92
CA LEU A 82 -10.24 8.87 -6.55
C LEU A 82 -10.98 10.22 -6.55
N GLN A 83 -10.67 11.10 -7.50
CA GLN A 83 -11.35 12.39 -7.69
C GLN A 83 -12.79 12.19 -8.18
N ASP A 84 -13.02 11.29 -9.15
CA ASP A 84 -14.36 10.95 -9.65
C ASP A 84 -15.26 10.37 -8.55
N ARG A 85 -14.66 9.67 -7.58
CA ARG A 85 -15.34 9.15 -6.38
C ARG A 85 -15.52 10.18 -5.27
N GLY A 86 -14.91 11.36 -5.38
CA GLY A 86 -14.99 12.43 -4.38
C GLY A 86 -14.17 12.18 -3.11
N ILE A 87 -13.22 11.24 -3.14
CA ILE A 87 -12.35 10.90 -1.99
C ILE A 87 -10.92 11.41 -2.10
N TYR A 88 -10.62 12.18 -3.14
CA TYR A 88 -9.36 12.90 -3.28
C TYR A 88 -9.61 14.33 -3.80
N PRO A 89 -8.92 15.35 -3.27
CA PRO A 89 -9.11 16.73 -3.71
C PRO A 89 -8.80 16.94 -5.20
N ALA A 90 -9.62 17.75 -5.87
CA ALA A 90 -9.37 18.17 -7.25
C ALA A 90 -8.31 19.28 -7.34
N ASP A 91 -8.27 20.15 -6.32
CA ASP A 91 -7.40 21.32 -6.27
C ASP A 91 -6.79 21.49 -4.88
N TYR A 92 -5.69 22.23 -4.82
CA TYR A 92 -5.04 22.62 -3.58
C TYR A 92 -5.86 23.69 -2.84
N ALA A 93 -6.10 23.49 -1.55
CA ALA A 93 -6.91 24.41 -0.74
C ALA A 93 -6.21 25.74 -0.33
N GLY A 94 -4.91 25.90 -0.61
CA GLY A 94 -4.14 27.08 -0.20
C GLY A 94 -2.76 27.20 -0.85
N THR A 95 -1.80 27.77 -0.15
CA THR A 95 -0.42 27.98 -0.62
C THR A 95 0.63 27.36 0.30
N THR A 96 0.24 26.93 1.50
CA THR A 96 1.12 26.31 2.48
C THR A 96 0.73 24.86 2.72
N LEU A 97 1.70 24.05 3.15
CA LEU A 97 1.45 22.65 3.50
C LEU A 97 0.33 22.50 4.54
N ARG A 98 0.26 23.39 5.53
CA ARG A 98 -0.78 23.34 6.57
C ARG A 98 -2.18 23.58 6.00
N GLU A 99 -2.31 24.39 4.94
CA GLU A 99 -3.60 24.64 4.30
C GLU A 99 -4.06 23.45 3.43
N HIS A 100 -3.19 22.48 3.14
CA HIS A 100 -3.51 21.30 2.34
C HIS A 100 -3.90 20.06 3.18
N LEU A 101 -3.79 20.13 4.51
CA LEU A 101 -4.04 19.04 5.46
C LEU A 101 -5.34 19.28 6.23
#